data_AF-A0A1M5LGV2-F1
#
_entry.id   AF-A0A1M5LGV2-F1
#
_cell.length_a   1.000
_cell.length_b   1.000
_cell.length_c   1.000
_cell.angle_alpha   90.00
_cell.angle_beta   90.00
_cell.angle_gamma   90.00
#
_symmetry.space_group_name_H-M   'P 1'
#
loop_
_entity.id
_entity.type
_entity.pdbx_description
1 polymer ?
#
loop_
_entity_poly.entity_id
_entity_poly.type
_entity_poly.pdbx_seq_one_letter_code
_entity_poly.pdbx_strand_id
1 'polypeptide(L)'
;MSSIRMDSAQKYAYRYLIYEATLRIRPIAHVGAEWWERWNLVYWLRQRKQIRGTGQVADWLHNLALFSAIDFDGFDEDAFWSGLEWLRSAFPTYGFGHYRDIFLYAIFEFNEGRWPTLEEQFAITKQSAKNE
;
A
#
# COMPACT_ATOMS: atom_id res chain seq x y z
N MET A 1 -4.71 -19.01 -24.07
CA MET A 1 -3.85 -18.10 -23.28
C MET A 1 -3.84 -18.61 -21.86
N SER A 2 -2.70 -19.11 -21.39
CA SER A 2 -2.57 -19.55 -20.00
C SER A 2 -2.64 -18.30 -19.13
N SER A 3 -3.67 -18.17 -18.29
CA SER A 3 -3.71 -17.12 -17.27
C SER A 3 -2.53 -17.38 -16.33
N ILE A 4 -1.49 -16.54 -16.41
CA ILE A 4 -0.35 -16.62 -15.50
C ILE A 4 -0.90 -16.21 -14.14
N ARG A 5 -1.24 -17.20 -13.32
CA ARG A 5 -1.67 -16.97 -11.94
C ARG A 5 -0.48 -16.45 -11.15
N MET A 6 -0.67 -15.32 -10.49
CA MET A 6 0.30 -14.73 -9.59
C MET A 6 0.59 -15.68 -8.41
N ASP A 7 1.87 -15.76 -8.01
CA ASP A 7 2.33 -16.58 -6.90
C ASP A 7 1.81 -16.05 -5.54
N SER A 8 1.68 -16.93 -4.55
CA SER A 8 1.24 -16.62 -3.19
C SER A 8 2.13 -15.58 -2.51
N ALA A 9 3.46 -15.63 -2.69
CA ALA A 9 4.35 -14.63 -2.10
C ALA A 9 4.11 -13.25 -2.71
N GLN A 10 3.91 -13.18 -4.03
CA GLN A 10 3.58 -11.93 -4.72
C GLN A 10 2.25 -11.35 -4.23
N LYS A 11 1.19 -12.17 -4.17
CA LYS A 11 -0.12 -11.77 -3.65
C LYS A 11 -0.03 -11.22 -2.22
N TYR A 12 0.78 -11.87 -1.38
CA TYR A 12 1.08 -11.39 -0.03
C TYR A 12 1.77 -10.04 -0.07
N ALA A 13 2.85 -9.89 -0.84
CA ALA A 13 3.61 -8.66 -0.92
C ALA A 13 2.79 -7.47 -1.41
N TYR A 14 1.86 -7.68 -2.35
CA TYR A 14 0.93 -6.64 -2.79
C TYR A 14 -0.08 -6.24 -1.71
N ARG A 15 -0.63 -7.21 -0.97
CA ARG A 15 -1.49 -6.92 0.19
C ARG A 15 -0.73 -6.16 1.27
N TYR A 16 0.51 -6.55 1.53
CA TYR A 16 1.41 -5.87 2.46
C TYR A 16 1.70 -4.42 2.03
N LEU A 17 1.89 -4.20 0.74
CA LEU A 17 2.10 -2.87 0.18
C LEU A 17 0.89 -1.95 0.37
N ILE A 18 -0.34 -2.46 0.23
CA ILE A 18 -1.56 -1.71 0.58
C ILE A 18 -1.56 -1.35 2.06
N TYR A 19 -1.28 -2.32 2.94
CA TYR A 19 -1.23 -2.10 4.38
C TYR A 19 -0.24 -0.99 4.76
N GLU A 20 1.02 -1.08 4.31
CA GLU A 20 2.05 -0.08 4.57
C GLU A 20 1.66 1.31 4.04
N ALA A 21 1.06 1.37 2.86
CA ALA A 21 0.61 2.63 2.31
C ALA A 21 -0.54 3.24 3.14
N THR A 22 -1.49 2.44 3.61
CA THR A 22 -2.58 2.95 4.48
C THR A 22 -2.03 3.53 5.78
N LEU A 23 -1.00 2.92 6.37
CA LEU A 23 -0.32 3.48 7.55
C LEU A 23 0.31 4.85 7.26
N ARG A 24 0.88 5.04 6.07
CA ARG A 24 1.46 6.32 5.64
C ARG A 24 0.43 7.39 5.29
N ILE A 25 -0.73 6.99 4.78
CA ILE A 25 -1.83 7.90 4.41
C ILE A 25 -2.56 8.39 5.66
N ARG A 26 -2.74 7.53 6.67
CA ARG A 26 -3.55 7.78 7.87
C ARG A 26 -3.28 9.11 8.59
N PRO A 27 -2.03 9.57 8.79
CA PRO A 27 -1.74 10.83 9.49
C PRO A 27 -2.39 12.07 8.85
N ILE A 28 -2.71 12.02 7.54
CA ILE A 28 -3.32 13.16 6.84
C ILE A 28 -4.75 13.44 7.29
N ALA A 29 -5.45 12.42 7.82
CA ALA A 29 -6.79 12.62 8.38
C ALA A 29 -6.81 13.63 9.55
N HIS A 30 -5.66 13.90 10.16
CA HIS A 30 -5.53 14.80 11.30
C HIS A 30 -4.92 16.17 10.95
N VAL A 31 -4.59 16.44 9.68
CA VAL A 31 -4.01 17.73 9.27
C VAL A 31 -5.05 18.85 9.38
N GLY A 32 -4.70 19.95 10.07
CA GLY A 32 -5.58 21.11 10.24
C GLY A 32 -6.56 21.00 11.42
N ALA A 33 -6.38 19.99 12.28
CA ALA A 33 -7.15 19.81 13.50
C ALA A 33 -6.83 20.90 14.55
N GLU A 34 -5.61 21.47 14.53
CA GLU A 34 -5.21 22.47 15.50
C GLU A 34 -5.45 23.91 14.99
N TRP A 35 -5.85 24.79 15.89
CA TRP A 35 -6.29 26.15 15.53
C TRP A 35 -5.15 27.04 15.02
N TRP A 36 -3.90 26.84 15.46
CA TRP A 36 -2.73 27.61 15.00
C TRP A 36 -2.25 27.17 13.61
N GLU A 37 -2.51 25.92 13.22
CA GLU A 37 -2.20 25.39 11.88
C GLU A 37 -2.98 26.13 10.80
N ARG A 38 -4.17 26.65 11.12
CA ARG A 38 -5.03 27.41 10.20
C ARG A 38 -4.45 28.76 9.79
N TRP A 39 -3.58 29.34 10.62
CA TRP A 39 -3.02 30.67 10.40
C TRP A 39 -1.58 30.64 9.85
N ASN A 40 -0.94 29.47 9.78
CA ASN A 40 0.44 29.35 9.33
C ASN A 40 0.51 29.02 7.82
N LEU A 41 0.78 30.03 7.00
CA LEU A 41 0.89 29.91 5.54
C LEU A 41 2.00 28.93 5.11
N VAL A 42 3.14 28.93 5.79
CA VAL A 42 4.29 28.04 5.47
C VAL A 42 3.95 26.58 5.78
N TYR A 43 3.24 26.34 6.89
CA TYR A 43 2.70 25.02 7.23
C TYR A 43 1.75 24.52 6.14
N TRP A 44 0.79 25.34 5.69
CA TRP A 44 -0.14 24.99 4.61
C TRP A 44 0.54 24.69 3.28
N LEU A 45 1.56 25.46 2.89
CA LEU A 45 2.31 25.20 1.66
C LEU A 45 3.04 23.85 1.69
N ARG A 46 3.60 23.47 2.85
CA ARG A 46 4.21 22.14 3.05
C ARG A 46 3.16 21.03 3.03
N GLN A 47 2.06 21.21 3.78
CA GLN A 47 0.99 20.22 3.85
C GLN A 47 0.32 20.00 2.49
N ARG A 48 0.12 21.04 1.67
CA ARG A 48 -0.49 20.91 0.34
C ARG A 48 0.33 19.99 -0.58
N LYS A 49 1.67 20.06 -0.53
CA LYS A 49 2.53 19.15 -1.29
C LYS A 49 2.40 17.72 -0.79
N GLN A 50 2.37 17.53 0.53
CA GLN A 50 2.22 16.22 1.15
C GLN A 50 0.86 15.59 0.81
N ILE A 51 -0.24 16.30 1.04
CA ILE A 51 -1.61 15.87 0.72
C ILE A 51 -1.74 15.48 -0.74
N ARG A 52 -1.20 16.29 -1.66
CA ARG A 52 -1.26 15.99 -3.10
C ARG A 52 -0.51 14.71 -3.43
N GLY A 53 0.71 14.53 -2.94
CA GLY A 53 1.46 13.30 -3.20
C GLY A 53 0.81 12.07 -2.58
N THR A 54 0.20 12.20 -1.41
CA THR A 54 -0.58 11.13 -0.78
C THR A 54 -1.81 10.76 -1.60
N GLY A 55 -2.54 11.75 -2.12
CA GLY A 55 -3.66 11.50 -3.04
C GLY A 55 -3.23 10.67 -4.24
N GLN A 56 -2.09 11.00 -4.84
CA GLN A 56 -1.55 10.22 -5.96
C GLN A 56 -1.13 8.79 -5.58
N VAL A 57 -0.58 8.58 -4.38
CA VAL A 57 -0.35 7.22 -3.85
C VAL A 57 -1.68 6.47 -3.73
N ALA A 58 -2.69 7.10 -3.14
CA ALA A 58 -4.00 6.48 -2.95
C ALA A 58 -4.65 6.10 -4.28
N ASP A 59 -4.59 6.99 -5.28
CA ASP A 59 -5.11 6.74 -6.63
C ASP A 59 -4.39 5.56 -7.30
N TRP A 60 -3.06 5.51 -7.21
CA TRP A 60 -2.27 4.40 -7.76
C TRP A 60 -2.58 3.06 -7.08
N LEU A 61 -2.81 3.06 -5.77
CA LEU A 61 -3.12 1.85 -5.01
C LEU A 61 -4.58 1.43 -5.09
N HIS A 62 -5.48 2.30 -5.54
CA HIS A 62 -6.89 1.99 -5.65
C HIS A 62 -7.13 0.74 -6.52
N ASN A 63 -6.47 0.66 -7.69
CA ASN A 63 -6.56 -0.50 -8.57
C ASN A 63 -5.99 -1.74 -7.90
N LEU A 64 -4.86 -1.62 -7.20
CA LEU A 64 -4.27 -2.73 -6.47
C LEU A 64 -5.22 -3.29 -5.40
N ALA A 65 -5.89 -2.42 -4.65
CA ALA A 65 -6.86 -2.81 -3.65
C ALA A 65 -8.05 -3.56 -4.25
N LEU A 66 -8.57 -3.09 -5.40
CA LEU A 66 -9.62 -3.80 -6.14
C LEU A 66 -9.16 -5.20 -6.53
N PHE A 67 -8.00 -5.32 -7.18
CA PHE A 67 -7.47 -6.62 -7.62
C PHE A 67 -7.17 -7.55 -6.45
N SER A 68 -6.74 -7.01 -5.30
CA SER A 68 -6.52 -7.79 -4.09
C SER A 68 -7.78 -8.52 -3.60
N ALA A 69 -8.95 -7.87 -3.71
CA ALA A 69 -10.24 -8.42 -3.30
C ALA A 69 -10.72 -9.57 -4.19
N ILE A 70 -10.24 -9.65 -5.43
CA ILE A 70 -10.54 -10.72 -6.40
C ILE A 70 -9.33 -11.66 -6.60
N ASP A 71 -8.47 -11.76 -5.60
CA ASP A 71 -7.27 -12.61 -5.58
C ASP A 71 -6.33 -12.41 -6.78
N PHE A 72 -6.25 -11.15 -7.22
CA PHE A 72 -5.42 -10.65 -8.33
C PHE A 72 -5.78 -11.25 -9.69
N ASP A 73 -7.02 -11.70 -9.88
CA ASP A 73 -7.48 -12.15 -11.20
C ASP A 73 -7.46 -10.98 -12.20
N GLY A 74 -6.75 -11.17 -13.31
CA GLY A 74 -6.57 -10.15 -14.35
C GLY A 74 -5.66 -8.98 -13.95
N PHE A 75 -4.92 -9.07 -12.84
CA PHE A 75 -4.00 -8.02 -12.42
C PHE A 75 -2.80 -7.91 -13.38
N ASP A 76 -2.58 -6.72 -13.92
CA ASP A 76 -1.43 -6.40 -14.77
C ASP A 76 -0.32 -5.76 -13.93
N GLU A 77 0.65 -6.59 -13.55
CA GLU A 77 1.80 -6.21 -12.73
C GLU A 77 2.71 -5.18 -13.43
N ASP A 78 2.90 -5.31 -14.74
CA ASP A 78 3.77 -4.39 -15.50
C ASP A 78 3.13 -3.01 -15.62
N ALA A 79 1.82 -2.95 -15.89
CA ALA A 79 1.07 -1.70 -15.89
C ALA A 79 1.08 -1.03 -14.50
N PHE A 80 0.92 -1.82 -13.44
CA PHE A 80 0.98 -1.32 -12.07
C PHE A 80 2.33 -0.65 -11.73
N TRP A 81 3.45 -1.32 -12.02
CA TRP A 81 4.78 -0.76 -11.76
C TRP A 81 5.14 0.40 -12.70
N SER A 82 4.65 0.38 -13.93
CA SER A 82 4.79 1.52 -14.86
C SER A 82 4.09 2.78 -14.32
N GLY A 83 2.94 2.61 -13.67
CA GLY A 83 2.26 3.69 -12.95
C GLY A 83 3.11 4.30 -11.83
N LEU A 84 3.82 3.46 -11.06
CA LEU A 84 4.74 3.95 -10.04
C LEU A 84 5.91 4.74 -10.63
N GLU A 85 6.47 4.26 -11.74
CA GLU A 85 7.58 4.96 -12.41
C GLU A 85 7.14 6.32 -12.97
N TRP A 86 5.93 6.38 -13.54
CA TRP A 86 5.32 7.65 -13.92
C TRP A 86 5.17 8.59 -12.73
N LEU A 87 4.68 8.11 -11.58
CA LEU A 87 4.56 8.91 -10.36
C LEU A 87 5.92 9.43 -9.86
N ARG A 88 6.96 8.59 -9.89
CA ARG A 88 8.33 8.98 -9.53
C ARG A 88 8.82 10.13 -10.41
N SER A 89 8.56 10.06 -11.70
CA SER A 89 8.93 11.11 -12.67
C SER A 89 8.12 12.40 -12.46
N ALA A 90 6.81 12.29 -12.27
CA ALA A 90 5.92 13.43 -12.08
C ALA A 90 6.10 14.13 -10.72
N PHE A 91 6.56 13.40 -9.69
CA PHE A 91 6.66 13.88 -8.32
C PHE A 91 7.98 13.45 -7.64
N PRO A 92 9.15 13.89 -8.14
CA PRO A 92 10.45 13.38 -7.71
C PRO A 92 10.80 13.67 -6.24
N THR A 93 10.15 14.68 -5.64
CA THR A 93 10.42 15.11 -4.26
C THR A 93 9.60 14.36 -3.20
N TYR A 94 8.60 13.57 -3.60
CA TYR A 94 7.70 12.89 -2.65
C TYR A 94 8.23 11.51 -2.21
N GLY A 95 9.27 11.00 -2.88
CA GLY A 95 9.99 9.81 -2.43
C GLY A 95 9.27 8.49 -2.72
N PHE A 96 8.59 8.35 -3.86
CA PHE A 96 7.89 7.12 -4.28
C PHE A 96 8.76 5.85 -4.41
N GLY A 97 10.10 5.98 -4.42
CA GLY A 97 11.02 4.86 -4.69
C GLY A 97 10.94 3.70 -3.69
N HIS A 98 10.56 3.96 -2.45
CA HIS A 98 10.57 2.95 -1.37
C HIS A 98 9.49 1.86 -1.51
N TYR A 99 8.45 2.06 -2.35
CA TYR A 99 7.38 1.05 -2.49
C TYR A 99 7.87 -0.25 -3.14
N ARG A 100 8.88 -0.16 -4.02
CA ARG A 100 9.52 -1.36 -4.58
C ARG A 100 10.27 -2.12 -3.48
N ASP A 101 10.94 -1.41 -2.57
CA ASP A 101 11.68 -2.00 -1.47
C ASP A 101 10.74 -2.68 -0.47
N ILE A 102 9.60 -2.06 -0.15
CA ILE A 102 8.53 -2.67 0.67
C ILE A 102 8.05 -3.97 0.05
N PHE A 103 7.80 -3.98 -1.25
CA PHE A 103 7.36 -5.18 -1.96
C PHE A 103 8.41 -6.29 -1.86
N LEU A 104 9.67 -6.00 -2.17
CA LEU A 104 10.76 -6.98 -2.12
C LEU A 104 10.99 -7.50 -0.69
N TYR A 105 10.90 -6.62 0.30
CA TYR A 105 10.99 -6.98 1.71
C TYR A 105 9.86 -7.95 2.10
N ALA A 106 8.62 -7.68 1.68
CA ALA A 106 7.50 -8.56 1.97
C ALA A 106 7.62 -9.94 1.29
N ILE A 107 8.16 -10.00 0.07
CA ILE A 107 8.51 -11.29 -0.58
C ILE A 107 9.51 -12.05 0.26
N PHE A 108 10.57 -11.38 0.71
CA PHE A 108 11.60 -11.98 1.54
C PHE A 108 11.02 -12.52 2.86
N GLU A 109 10.22 -11.72 3.57
CA GLU A 109 9.62 -12.16 4.84
C GLU A 109 8.66 -13.35 4.68
N PHE A 110 7.90 -13.38 3.58
CA PHE A 110 7.01 -14.50 3.27
C PHE A 110 7.79 -15.80 3.08
N ASN A 111 8.88 -15.75 2.29
CA ASN A 111 9.69 -16.92 2.01
C ASN A 111 10.47 -17.43 3.24
N GLU A 112 10.82 -16.54 4.16
CA GLU A 112 11.46 -16.89 5.43
C GLU A 112 10.47 -17.47 6.47
N GLY A 113 9.18 -17.60 6.13
CA GLY A 113 8.16 -18.16 7.03
C GLY A 113 7.89 -17.29 8.26
N ARG A 114 8.23 -15.99 8.21
CA ARG A 114 8.02 -15.06 9.33
C ARG A 114 6.56 -14.63 9.47
N TRP A 115 5.77 -14.87 8.42
CA TRP A 115 4.34 -14.57 8.41
C TRP A 115 3.53 -15.86 8.34
N PRO A 116 2.48 -15.99 9.17
CA PRO A 116 1.56 -17.10 9.06
C PRO A 116 0.92 -17.11 7.68
N THR A 117 0.85 -18.30 7.07
CA THR A 117 0.12 -18.56 5.84
C THR A 117 -1.35 -18.17 5.97
N LEU A 118 -2.08 -18.02 4.85
CA LEU A 118 -3.51 -17.72 4.89
C LEU A 118 -4.29 -18.77 5.70
N GLU A 119 -3.91 -20.04 5.59
CA GLU A 119 -4.51 -21.13 6.36
C GLU A 119 -4.27 -20.97 7.87
N GLU A 120 -3.05 -20.62 8.26
CA GLU A 120 -2.70 -20.33 9.65
C GLU A 120 -3.41 -19.07 10.17
N GLN A 121 -3.53 -18.01 9.36
CA GLN A 121 -4.27 -16.81 9.71
C GLN A 121 -5.76 -17.11 9.93
N PHE A 122 -6.38 -17.88 9.04
CA PHE A 122 -7.78 -18.30 9.21
C PHE A 122 -7.96 -19.24 10.40
N ALA A 123 -6.99 -20.10 10.70
CA ALA A 123 -6.99 -20.95 11.88
C ALA A 123 -6.91 -20.12 13.16
N ILE A 124 -5.99 -19.15 13.25
CA ILE A 124 -5.86 -18.20 14.37
C ILE A 124 -7.17 -17.43 14.57
N THR A 125 -7.75 -16.90 13.49
CA THR A 125 -8.99 -16.11 13.55
C THR A 125 -10.18 -16.95 14.04
N LYS A 126 -10.30 -18.21 13.58
CA LYS A 126 -11.33 -19.15 14.05
C LYS A 126 -11.13 -19.57 15.51
N GLN A 127 -9.89 -19.61 15.99
CA GLN A 127 -9.57 -19.97 17.37
C GLN A 127 -9.90 -18.81 18.32
N SER A 128 -9.61 -17.57 17.92
CA SER A 128 -9.99 -16.37 18.68
C SER A 128 -11.51 -16.20 18.78
N ALA A 129 -12.26 -16.48 17.70
CA ALA A 129 -13.72 -16.40 17.70
C ALA A 129 -14.44 -17.50 18.50
N LYS A 130 -13.74 -18.54 18.95
CA LYS A 130 -14.29 -19.61 19.81
C LYS A 130 -14.05 -19.40 21.31
N ASN A 131 -13.20 -18.43 21.65
CA ASN A 131 -12.82 -18.12 23.03
C ASN A 131 -13.52 -16.86 23.58
N GLU A 132 -14.41 -16.25 22.79
CA GLU A 132 -15.38 -15.22 23.18
C GLU A 132 -16.76 -15.84 23.41
#